data_AF-A0A7V7BND8-F1
#
_entry.id   AF-A0A7V7BND8-F1
#
_cell.length_a   1.000
_cell.length_b   1.000
_cell.length_c   1.000
_cell.angle_alpha   90.00
_cell.angle_beta   90.00
_cell.angle_gamma   90.00
#
_symmetry.space_group_name_H-M   'P 1'
#
loop_
_entity.id
_entity.type
_entity.pdbx_description
1 polymer ?
#
loop_
_entity_poly.entity_id
_entity_poly.type
_entity_poly.pdbx_seq_one_letter_code
_entity_poly.pdbx_strand_id
1 'polypeptide(L)'
;MKWLYIKQKVFSLSGKFTVKDQQEQDVYYVEGSFMQIPKTFSIMNTARDEVALITKKVFSFLPKFFVEVNGREVLTIKKEFSFFKARYTIDA
;
A
#
# COMPACT_ATOMS: atom_id res chain seq x y z
N MET A 1 -10.27 17.59 5.98
CA MET A 1 -9.96 16.14 5.89
C MET A 1 -10.45 15.62 4.55
N LYS A 2 -9.63 14.83 3.83
CA LYS A 2 -10.06 14.14 2.61
C LYS A 2 -10.44 12.70 2.95
N TRP A 3 -11.51 12.19 2.36
CA TRP A 3 -11.89 10.78 2.50
C TRP A 3 -11.49 10.04 1.25
N LEU A 4 -10.88 8.88 1.44
CA LEU A 4 -10.39 8.04 0.38
C LEU A 4 -11.08 6.68 0.44
N TYR A 5 -11.54 6.22 -0.71
CA TYR A 5 -12.30 4.99 -0.85
C TYR A 5 -11.53 4.01 -1.72
N ILE A 6 -11.49 2.76 -1.30
CA ILE A 6 -10.96 1.65 -2.09
C ILE A 6 -12.06 0.60 -2.17
N LYS A 7 -12.40 0.20 -3.40
CA LYS A 7 -13.30 -0.95 -3.58
C LYS A 7 -12.53 -2.23 -3.26
N GLN A 8 -12.95 -2.93 -2.20
CA GLN A 8 -12.40 -4.22 -1.84
C GLN A 8 -12.64 -5.23 -2.99
N LYS A 9 -11.56 -5.76 -3.55
CA LYS A 9 -11.62 -6.86 -4.52
C LYS A 9 -11.10 -8.14 -3.85
N VAL A 10 -11.96 -9.14 -3.72
CA VAL A 10 -11.64 -10.41 -3.04
C VAL A 10 -10.78 -11.34 -3.93
N PHE A 11 -10.59 -11.02 -5.22
CA PHE A 11 -9.92 -11.88 -6.21
C PHE A 11 -8.95 -11.16 -7.17
N SER A 12 -8.18 -10.15 -6.73
CA SER A 12 -7.14 -9.57 -7.61
C SER A 12 -5.78 -10.24 -7.37
N LEU A 13 -5.41 -11.21 -8.22
CA LEU A 13 -4.11 -11.88 -8.19
C LEU A 13 -2.91 -10.90 -8.28
N SER A 14 -3.07 -9.81 -9.03
CA SER A 14 -2.06 -8.75 -9.13
C SER A 14 -2.09 -7.76 -7.95
N GLY A 15 -3.24 -7.58 -7.29
CA GLY A 15 -3.40 -6.56 -6.24
C GLY A 15 -3.51 -5.15 -6.84
N LYS A 16 -4.39 -4.97 -7.82
CA LYS A 16 -4.67 -3.68 -8.46
C LYS A 16 -5.89 -3.00 -7.85
N PHE A 17 -5.72 -1.78 -7.37
CA PHE A 17 -6.77 -0.99 -6.73
C PHE A 17 -6.79 0.43 -7.29
N THR A 18 -7.99 1.00 -7.33
CA THR A 18 -8.19 2.42 -7.61
C THR A 18 -8.65 3.07 -6.32
N VAL A 19 -7.96 4.14 -5.92
CA VAL A 19 -8.34 4.97 -4.78
C VAL A 19 -9.14 6.13 -5.33
N LYS A 20 -10.33 6.34 -4.76
CA LYS A 20 -11.24 7.43 -5.13
C LYS A 20 -11.42 8.42 -3.98
N ASP A 21 -11.76 9.66 -4.30
CA ASP A 21 -12.23 10.63 -3.32
C ASP A 21 -13.75 10.55 -3.08
N GLN A 22 -14.30 11.53 -2.35
CA GLN A 22 -15.71 11.64 -2.01
C GLN A 22 -16.62 11.93 -3.21
N GLN A 23 -16.06 12.50 -4.28
CA GLN A 23 -16.75 12.81 -5.52
C GLN A 23 -16.60 11.66 -6.53
N GLU A 24 -16.18 10.49 -6.04
CA GLU A 24 -15.88 9.27 -6.82
C GLU A 24 -14.79 9.46 -7.89
N GLN A 25 -14.00 10.53 -7.80
CA GLN A 25 -12.91 10.80 -8.74
C GLN A 25 -11.70 9.93 -8.38
N ASP A 26 -11.06 9.36 -9.40
CA ASP A 26 -9.82 8.63 -9.22
C ASP A 26 -8.72 9.58 -8.75
N VAL A 27 -8.03 9.23 -7.67
CA VAL A 27 -6.93 10.04 -7.11
C VAL A 27 -5.61 9.30 -7.07
N TYR A 28 -5.64 7.97 -6.90
CA TYR A 28 -4.45 7.14 -6.99
C TYR A 28 -4.75 5.79 -7.64
N TYR A 29 -3.74 5.24 -8.30
CA TYR A 29 -3.70 3.87 -8.77
C TYR A 29 -2.69 3.09 -7.94
N VAL A 30 -3.09 1.93 -7.43
CA VAL A 30 -2.20 1.03 -6.69
C VAL A 30 -2.03 -0.23 -7.51
N GLU A 31 -0.78 -0.59 -7.81
CA GLU A 31 -0.44 -1.79 -8.56
C GLU A 31 0.54 -2.66 -7.79
N GLY A 32 0.08 -3.85 -7.38
CA GLY A 32 0.93 -4.85 -6.76
C GLY A 32 1.76 -5.64 -7.78
N SER A 33 2.97 -6.04 -7.38
CA SER A 33 3.83 -6.88 -8.22
C SER A 33 3.23 -8.27 -8.46
N PHE A 34 3.37 -8.79 -9.68
CA PHE A 34 2.88 -10.13 -10.02
C PHE A 34 4.05 -11.12 -10.09
N MET A 35 3.98 -12.22 -9.33
CA MET A 35 5.05 -13.25 -9.26
C MET A 35 6.44 -12.74 -8.85
N GLN A 36 6.55 -11.60 -8.16
CA GLN A 36 7.83 -11.06 -7.65
C GLN A 36 7.95 -11.20 -6.14
N ILE A 37 9.19 -11.46 -5.68
CA ILE A 37 9.56 -11.53 -4.26
C ILE A 37 10.77 -10.58 -4.06
N PRO A 38 10.68 -9.59 -3.15
CA PRO A 38 9.55 -9.27 -2.28
C PRO A 38 8.31 -8.79 -3.06
N LYS A 39 7.12 -8.94 -2.43
CA LYS A 39 5.89 -8.32 -2.93
C LYS A 39 6.01 -6.80 -2.76
N THR A 40 5.71 -6.05 -3.82
CA THR A 40 5.70 -4.58 -3.83
C THR A 40 4.33 -4.06 -4.22
N PHE A 41 4.05 -2.81 -3.89
CA PHE A 41 2.90 -2.05 -4.36
C PHE A 41 3.37 -0.65 -4.78
N SER A 42 3.21 -0.33 -6.05
CA SER A 42 3.44 1.01 -6.59
C SER A 42 2.17 1.84 -6.41
N ILE A 43 2.29 3.03 -5.83
CA ILE A 43 1.22 4.02 -5.72
C ILE A 43 1.52 5.12 -6.73
N MET A 44 0.60 5.33 -7.67
CA MET A 44 0.72 6.32 -8.72
C MET A 44 -0.35 7.39 -8.61
N ASN A 45 -0.01 8.62 -9.01
CA ASN A 45 -0.97 9.70 -9.21
C ASN A 45 -1.84 9.46 -10.47
N THR A 46 -2.74 10.40 -10.77
CA THR A 46 -3.60 10.33 -11.96
C THR A 46 -2.86 10.45 -13.29
N ALA A 47 -1.65 11.01 -13.29
CA ALA A 47 -0.75 11.08 -14.44
C ALA A 47 0.10 9.82 -14.65
N ARG A 48 -0.06 8.79 -13.79
CA ARG A 48 0.71 7.54 -13.76
C ARG A 48 2.17 7.70 -13.31
N ASP A 49 2.52 8.80 -12.68
CA ASP A 49 3.80 8.93 -11.99
C ASP A 49 3.76 8.20 -10.64
N GLU A 50 4.78 7.40 -10.34
CA GLU A 50 4.93 6.77 -9.03
C GLU A 50 5.22 7.84 -7.97
N VAL A 51 4.38 7.91 -6.94
CA VAL A 51 4.50 8.84 -5.81
C VAL A 51 4.96 8.15 -4.53
N ALA A 52 4.79 6.83 -4.45
CA ALA A 52 5.35 6.01 -3.38
C ALA A 52 5.48 4.55 -3.81
N LEU A 53 6.47 3.87 -3.26
CA LEU A 53 6.66 2.42 -3.38
C LEU A 53 6.56 1.77 -2.01
N ILE A 54 5.71 0.75 -1.88
CA ILE A 54 5.59 -0.04 -0.65
C ILE A 54 6.22 -1.42 -0.88
N THR A 55 7.23 -1.77 -0.09
CA THR A 55 7.93 -3.05 -0.16
C THR A 55 7.62 -3.89 1.08
N LYS A 56 7.07 -5.10 0.89
CA LYS A 56 6.85 -6.03 2.01
C LYS A 56 8.19 -6.66 2.41
N LYS A 57 8.57 -6.52 3.69
CA LYS A 57 9.77 -7.17 4.21
C LYS A 57 9.64 -8.70 4.11
N VAL A 58 10.66 -9.34 3.53
CA VAL A 58 10.82 -10.80 3.55
C VAL A 58 11.37 -11.25 4.91
N PHE A 59 11.01 -12.46 5.33
CA PHE A 59 11.49 -13.08 6.58
C PHE A 59 11.23 -12.24 7.84
N SER A 60 10.00 -11.73 8.00
CA SER A 60 9.55 -11.09 9.24
C SER A 60 8.49 -11.96 9.93
N PHE A 61 8.53 -12.03 11.26
CA PHE A 61 7.58 -12.81 12.05
C PHE A 61 6.14 -12.27 11.93
N LEU A 62 5.99 -10.95 11.96
CA LEU A 62 4.77 -10.24 11.62
C LEU A 62 4.96 -9.39 10.35
N PRO A 63 3.89 -9.08 9.61
CA PRO A 63 3.96 -8.19 8.45
C PRO A 63 4.64 -6.86 8.77
N LYS A 64 5.67 -6.53 8.00
CA LYS A 64 6.39 -5.25 8.01
C LYS A 64 6.49 -4.73 6.58
N PHE A 65 6.29 -3.44 6.39
CA PHE A 65 6.33 -2.77 5.10
C PHE A 65 7.22 -1.54 5.18
N PHE A 66 8.07 -1.37 4.18
CA PHE A 66 8.86 -0.17 3.97
C PHE A 66 8.14 0.71 2.96
N VAL A 67 8.14 2.03 3.18
CA VAL A 67 7.52 2.99 2.28
C VAL A 67 8.61 3.95 1.81
N GLU A 68 8.76 4.01 0.50
CA GLU A 68 9.74 4.84 -0.17
C GLU A 68 9.03 5.95 -0.96
N VAL A 69 9.58 7.16 -0.91
CA VAL A 69 9.15 8.31 -1.72
C VAL A 69 10.39 8.88 -2.39
N ASN A 70 10.36 9.03 -3.72
CA ASN A 70 11.52 9.44 -4.51
C ASN A 70 12.77 8.58 -4.24
N GLY A 71 12.58 7.26 -4.08
CA GLY A 71 13.66 6.28 -3.81
C GLY A 71 14.31 6.38 -2.43
N ARG A 72 13.70 7.12 -1.50
CA ARG A 72 14.16 7.20 -0.10
C ARG A 72 13.11 6.57 0.80
N GLU A 73 13.53 5.65 1.67
CA GLU A 73 12.67 5.14 2.74
C GLU A 73 12.30 6.32 3.66
N VAL A 74 11.00 6.58 3.80
CA VAL A 74 10.47 7.70 4.59
C VAL A 74 9.74 7.24 5.85
N LEU A 75 9.26 6.00 5.85
CA LEU A 75 8.62 5.38 7.00
C LEU A 75 8.53 3.87 6.86
N THR A 76 8.23 3.24 7.98
CA THR A 76 7.94 1.82 8.11
C THR A 76 6.56 1.62 8.71
N ILE A 77 5.78 0.68 8.16
CA ILE A 77 4.50 0.22 8.71
C ILE A 77 4.69 -1.18 9.30
N LYS A 78 4.34 -1.36 10.57
CA LYS A 78 4.47 -2.66 11.28
C LYS A 78 3.10 -3.15 11.71
N LYS A 79 2.78 -4.41 11.44
CA LYS A 79 1.62 -5.07 12.04
C LYS A 79 1.96 -5.45 13.48
N GLU A 80 1.08 -5.08 14.40
CA GLU A 80 1.19 -5.44 15.81
C GLU A 80 0.42 -6.74 16.10
N PHE A 81 0.81 -7.42 17.17
CA PHE A 81 -0.03 -8.46 17.76
C PHE A 81 -1.37 -7.88 18.20
N SER A 82 -2.46 -8.55 17.84
CA SER A 82 -3.83 -8.11 18.07
C SER A 82 -4.80 -9.29 17.96
N PHE A 83 -5.76 -9.41 18.89
CA PHE A 83 -6.66 -10.58 18.96
C PHE A 83 -7.95 -10.47 18.11
N PHE A 84 -8.45 -9.26 17.82
CA PHE A 84 -9.78 -9.09 17.17
C PHE A 84 -9.77 -8.20 15.92
N LYS A 85 -8.99 -7.12 15.92
CA LYS A 85 -8.89 -6.16 14.81
C LYS A 85 -7.44 -5.96 14.46
N ALA A 86 -7.15 -5.79 13.16
CA ALA A 86 -5.80 -5.51 12.73
C ALA A 86 -5.31 -4.18 13.34
N ARG A 87 -4.15 -4.21 14.00
CA ARG A 87 -3.46 -3.03 14.52
C ARG A 87 -2.14 -2.85 13.78
N TYR A 88 -1.86 -1.62 13.39
CA TYR A 88 -0.63 -1.23 12.73
C TYR A 88 -0.02 -0.02 13.43
N THR A 89 1.31 0.06 13.44
CA THR A 89 2.10 1.21 13.89
C THR A 89 2.90 1.77 12.71
N ILE A 90 3.12 3.08 12.73
CA ILE A 90 3.93 3.80 11.75
C ILE A 90 5.15 4.34 12.50
N ASP A 91 6.33 4.06 11.97
CA ASP A 91 7.63 4.46 12.49
C ASP A 91 8.35 5.27 11.41
N ALA A 92 8.91 6.43 11.76
CA ALA A 92 9.56 7.34 10.82
C ALA A 92 11.08 7.18 10.85
#